data_AF-A0A2B7ZQ11-F1
#
_entry.id   AF-A0A2B7ZQ11-F1
#
_cell.length_a   1.000
_cell.length_b   1.000
_cell.length_c   1.000
_cell.angle_alpha   90.00
_cell.angle_beta   90.00
_cell.angle_gamma   90.00
#
_symmetry.space_group_name_H-M   'P 1'
#
loop_
_entity.id
_entity.type
_entity.pdbx_description
1 polymer ?
#
loop_
_entity_poly.entity_id
_entity_poly.type
_entity_poly.pdbx_seq_one_letter_code
_entity_poly.pdbx_strand_id
1 'polypeptide(L)'
;MQLWQASLILAATGTLVSALPASTTPLTSRYTECSANTQWYVCAKNNFAGCCSVDPCDMQEGCPDGKQPPQTCVPGSKTVIYAPEMHAVENGQVQPGIEKDFVISKSGSTFHDQQMKFKVPSYADYCSLGWSVPAAHERSFTVGGNGKVDISLVGQDGTLVDHLGMGNFESWPDSKGAHDHSVTSTPCQEELNFKLSLDHKGIDGRILLVQNSNTGWYVTYNVTC
;
A
#
# COMPACT_ATOMS: atom_id res chain seq x y z
N MET A 1 38.98 42.19 59.48
CA MET A 1 38.94 40.72 59.39
C MET A 1 38.14 40.40 58.12
N GLN A 2 38.70 40.20 56.92
CA GLN A 2 39.59 39.12 56.44
C GLN A 2 39.06 37.75 56.93
N LEU A 3 38.68 36.76 56.11
CA LEU A 3 39.10 36.30 54.77
C LEU A 3 37.90 35.74 53.97
N TRP A 4 37.76 36.01 52.66
CA TRP A 4 38.07 35.12 51.52
C TRP A 4 37.79 33.62 51.70
N GLN A 5 36.82 33.08 50.95
CA GLN A 5 36.91 31.75 50.36
C GLN A 5 36.12 31.66 49.05
N ALA A 6 36.86 31.59 47.96
CA ALA A 6 36.44 31.17 46.63
C ALA A 6 36.62 29.65 46.51
N SER A 7 35.71 28.95 45.83
CA SER A 7 35.86 27.60 45.23
C SER A 7 34.47 27.14 44.75
N LEU A 8 34.25 26.45 43.64
CA LEU A 8 35.08 25.99 42.53
C LEU A 8 34.07 25.62 41.44
N ILE A 9 34.16 26.23 40.26
CA ILE A 9 33.33 25.88 39.10
C ILE A 9 33.94 24.62 38.49
N LEU A 10 33.28 23.46 38.63
CA LEU A 10 33.66 22.25 37.90
C LEU A 10 32.95 22.25 36.55
N ALA A 11 33.62 22.78 35.52
CA ALA A 11 33.19 22.65 34.14
C ALA A 11 33.55 21.23 33.65
N ALA A 12 32.56 20.33 33.64
CA ALA A 12 32.70 19.04 32.97
C ALA A 12 32.49 19.24 31.46
N THR A 13 33.58 19.38 30.71
CA THR A 13 33.58 19.30 29.25
C THR A 13 33.39 17.85 28.84
N GLY A 14 32.14 17.41 28.73
CA GLY A 14 31.78 16.13 28.10
C GLY A 14 31.81 16.30 26.59
N THR A 15 32.78 15.68 25.92
CA THR A 15 32.79 15.54 24.46
C THR A 15 31.62 14.64 24.06
N LEU A 16 30.57 15.22 23.48
CA LEU A 16 29.53 14.47 22.80
C LEU A 16 30.12 13.87 21.52
N VAL A 17 30.54 12.60 21.61
CA VAL A 17 30.75 11.77 20.43
C VAL A 17 29.35 11.47 19.88
N SER A 18 29.01 12.13 18.77
CA SER A 18 27.83 11.80 17.98
C SER A 18 27.97 10.39 17.42
N ALA A 19 27.61 9.38 18.20
CA ALA A 19 27.41 8.04 17.70
C ALA A 19 26.15 8.06 16.83
N LEU A 20 26.33 8.19 15.51
CA LEU A 20 25.28 7.88 14.55
C LEU A 20 24.82 6.44 14.83
N PRO A 21 23.51 6.18 14.99
CA PRO A 21 23.03 4.81 14.93
C PRO A 21 23.33 4.29 13.53
N ALA A 22 24.30 3.38 13.41
CA ALA A 22 24.43 2.54 12.25
C ALA A 22 23.19 1.64 12.22
N SER A 23 22.15 2.08 11.51
CA SER A 23 21.02 1.24 11.14
C SER A 23 21.51 0.16 10.17
N THR A 24 22.27 -0.82 10.68
CA THR A 24 22.56 -2.04 9.96
C THR A 24 21.35 -2.94 10.10
N THR A 25 20.31 -2.70 9.32
CA THR A 25 19.45 -3.81 8.91
C THR A 25 20.35 -4.76 8.12
N PRO A 26 20.61 -5.98 8.61
CA PRO A 26 21.42 -6.92 7.87
C PRO A 26 20.70 -7.20 6.55
N LEU A 27 21.37 -6.94 5.41
CA LEU A 27 20.90 -7.28 4.06
C LEU A 27 20.39 -8.74 3.97
N THR A 28 20.86 -9.60 4.87
CA THR A 28 20.45 -10.99 5.05
C THR A 28 18.96 -11.17 5.39
N SER A 29 18.29 -10.19 6.02
CA SER A 29 16.87 -10.34 6.41
C SER A 29 15.87 -10.08 5.27
N ARG A 30 16.32 -9.52 4.14
CA ARG A 30 15.47 -9.19 2.98
C ARG A 30 15.33 -10.36 1.99
N TYR A 31 16.19 -11.38 2.07
CA TYR A 31 16.15 -12.51 1.13
C TYR A 31 14.86 -13.32 1.20
N THR A 32 14.18 -13.34 2.36
CA THR A 32 12.88 -14.01 2.52
C THR A 32 11.70 -13.20 1.99
N GLU A 33 11.91 -11.93 1.59
CA GLU A 33 10.87 -11.06 1.04
C GLU A 33 10.69 -11.26 -0.48
N CYS A 34 11.60 -11.98 -1.11
CA CYS A 34 11.61 -12.20 -2.55
C CYS A 34 10.83 -13.47 -2.95
N SER A 35 10.04 -13.36 -4.02
CA SER A 35 9.34 -14.49 -4.64
C SER A 35 10.32 -15.58 -5.08
N ALA A 36 9.84 -16.82 -5.22
CA ALA A 36 10.64 -17.92 -5.76
C ALA A 36 11.35 -17.52 -7.07
N ASN A 37 12.64 -17.84 -7.18
CA ASN A 37 13.53 -17.49 -8.29
C ASN A 37 13.95 -16.01 -8.39
N THR A 38 13.80 -15.23 -7.31
CA THR A 38 14.34 -13.87 -7.24
C THR A 38 15.20 -13.67 -5.98
N GLN A 39 16.13 -12.72 -6.01
CA GLN A 39 17.03 -12.38 -4.91
C GLN A 39 17.04 -10.87 -4.68
N TRP A 40 17.26 -10.45 -3.44
CA TRP A 40 17.37 -9.03 -3.10
C TRP A 40 18.74 -8.47 -3.51
N TYR A 41 18.74 -7.39 -4.30
CA TYR A 41 19.94 -6.68 -4.73
C TYR A 41 19.94 -5.24 -4.24
N VAL A 42 21.13 -4.70 -4.00
CA VAL A 42 21.37 -3.28 -3.73
C VAL A 42 22.58 -2.85 -4.57
N CYS A 43 22.34 -2.00 -5.56
CA CYS A 43 23.30 -1.69 -6.61
C CYS A 43 23.77 -0.24 -6.55
N ALA A 44 25.08 -0.05 -6.40
CA ALA A 44 25.68 1.28 -6.36
C ALA A 44 25.66 2.01 -7.72
N LYS A 45 25.68 1.25 -8.83
CA LYS A 45 25.84 1.80 -10.19
C LYS A 45 24.55 2.42 -10.75
N ASN A 46 23.40 1.81 -10.50
CA ASN A 46 22.10 2.22 -11.04
C ASN A 46 21.06 2.53 -9.94
N ASN A 47 21.48 2.56 -8.67
CA ASN A 47 20.64 2.80 -7.49
C ASN A 47 19.47 1.82 -7.33
N PHE A 48 19.54 0.63 -7.95
CA PHE A 48 18.51 -0.39 -7.79
C PHE A 48 18.56 -1.00 -6.38
N ALA A 49 17.40 -1.08 -5.71
CA ALA A 49 17.22 -1.80 -4.46
C ALA A 49 15.89 -2.58 -4.51
N GLY A 50 15.94 -3.90 -4.59
CA GLY A 50 14.74 -4.72 -4.81
C GLY A 50 15.02 -6.18 -5.13
N CYS A 51 13.97 -6.98 -5.27
CA CYS A 51 14.07 -8.37 -5.73
C CYS A 51 14.26 -8.43 -7.26
N CYS A 52 15.16 -9.29 -7.74
CA CYS A 52 15.41 -9.52 -9.15
C CYS A 52 15.80 -10.98 -9.43
N SER A 53 15.47 -11.50 -10.60
CA SER A 53 15.82 -12.86 -11.06
C SER A 53 17.27 -12.97 -11.53
N VAL A 54 17.88 -11.85 -11.90
CA VAL A 54 19.26 -11.72 -12.35
C VAL A 54 19.96 -10.59 -11.61
N ASP A 55 21.29 -10.56 -11.61
CA ASP A 55 22.06 -9.48 -10.99
C ASP A 55 21.87 -8.17 -11.78
N PRO A 56 21.17 -7.16 -11.21
CA PRO A 56 20.93 -5.90 -11.87
C PRO A 56 22.09 -4.93 -11.72
N CYS A 57 23.10 -5.20 -10.89
CA CYS A 57 24.13 -4.23 -10.52
C CYS A 57 25.13 -3.94 -11.65
N ASP A 58 25.27 -4.86 -12.60
CA ASP A 58 26.06 -4.65 -13.81
C ASP A 58 25.28 -3.96 -14.93
N MET A 59 23.95 -3.93 -14.84
CA MET A 59 23.06 -3.41 -15.87
C MET A 59 22.85 -1.89 -15.71
N GLN A 60 22.79 -1.17 -16.84
CA GLN A 60 22.59 0.28 -16.81
C GLN A 60 21.17 0.67 -16.34
N GLU A 61 20.19 -0.18 -16.64
CA GLU A 61 18.76 0.11 -16.47
C GLU A 61 18.13 -0.58 -15.24
N GLY A 62 18.92 -1.25 -14.40
CA GLY A 62 18.42 -1.98 -13.22
C GLY A 62 17.89 -3.37 -13.56
N CYS A 63 16.94 -3.86 -12.75
CA CYS A 63 16.39 -5.20 -12.88
C CYS A 63 15.52 -5.37 -14.13
N PRO A 64 15.83 -6.33 -15.02
CA PRO A 64 15.06 -6.56 -16.23
C PRO A 64 13.70 -7.22 -15.95
N ASP A 65 13.45 -7.74 -14.74
CA ASP A 65 12.12 -8.25 -14.37
C ASP A 65 11.05 -7.15 -14.39
N GLY A 66 11.46 -5.87 -14.25
CA GLY A 66 10.60 -4.69 -14.41
C GLY A 66 10.51 -4.20 -15.86
N LYS A 67 11.38 -4.66 -16.77
CA LYS A 67 11.13 -4.56 -18.20
C LYS A 67 10.17 -5.68 -18.54
N GLN A 68 8.88 -5.39 -18.35
CA GLN A 68 7.81 -6.20 -18.89
C GLN A 68 8.23 -6.55 -20.33
N PRO A 69 8.46 -7.83 -20.69
CA PRO A 69 8.68 -8.19 -22.07
C PRO A 69 7.55 -7.54 -22.88
N PRO A 70 7.77 -7.08 -24.13
CA PRO A 70 6.68 -6.55 -24.94
C PRO A 70 5.55 -7.55 -24.84
N GLN A 71 4.51 -7.21 -24.08
CA GLN A 71 3.49 -8.18 -23.73
C GLN A 71 2.80 -8.42 -25.06
N THR A 72 3.08 -9.58 -25.67
CA THR A 72 2.44 -9.99 -26.90
C THR A 72 0.96 -9.82 -26.65
N CYS A 73 0.36 -8.85 -27.32
CA CYS A 73 -1.01 -8.55 -27.03
C CYS A 73 -1.83 -9.78 -27.42
N VAL A 74 -2.48 -10.38 -26.43
CA VAL A 74 -3.43 -11.46 -26.65
C VAL A 74 -4.80 -10.83 -26.41
N PRO A 75 -5.54 -10.48 -27.46
CA PRO A 75 -6.89 -9.94 -27.32
C PRO A 75 -7.72 -10.83 -26.39
N GLY A 76 -8.32 -10.21 -25.37
CA GLY A 76 -9.12 -10.92 -24.35
C GLY A 76 -8.34 -11.45 -23.13
N SER A 77 -7.03 -11.21 -23.01
CA SER A 77 -6.31 -11.51 -21.77
C SER A 77 -6.72 -10.56 -20.64
N LYS A 78 -7.17 -11.11 -19.52
CA LYS A 78 -7.48 -10.37 -18.29
C LYS A 78 -6.24 -10.36 -17.38
N THR A 79 -5.70 -9.17 -17.12
CA THR A 79 -4.58 -8.99 -16.19
C THR A 79 -5.11 -8.48 -14.85
N VAL A 80 -4.42 -8.82 -13.75
CA VAL A 80 -4.79 -8.43 -12.38
C VAL A 80 -3.63 -7.67 -11.74
N ILE A 81 -3.93 -6.56 -11.08
CA ILE A 81 -2.99 -5.73 -10.32
C ILE A 81 -3.47 -5.72 -8.87
N TYR A 82 -2.66 -6.29 -7.97
CA TYR A 82 -2.87 -6.28 -6.52
C TYR A 82 -1.99 -5.21 -5.85
N ALA A 83 -2.14 -5.07 -4.53
CA ALA A 83 -1.30 -4.25 -3.66
C ALA A 83 -1.21 -2.78 -4.15
N PRO A 84 -2.33 -2.05 -4.20
CA PRO A 84 -2.30 -0.63 -4.50
C PRO A 84 -1.44 0.14 -3.48
N GLU A 85 -0.95 1.30 -3.89
CA GLU A 85 -0.38 2.27 -2.96
C GLU A 85 -1.53 2.80 -2.09
N MET A 86 -1.44 2.62 -0.76
CA MET A 86 -2.46 3.07 0.18
C MET A 86 -1.99 4.33 0.89
N HIS A 87 -2.88 5.29 1.09
CA HIS A 87 -2.61 6.50 1.85
C HIS A 87 -3.75 6.75 2.84
N ALA A 88 -3.42 7.10 4.09
CA ALA A 88 -4.42 7.59 5.03
C ALA A 88 -5.04 8.90 4.53
N VAL A 89 -6.32 9.10 4.80
CA VAL A 89 -7.02 10.36 4.54
C VAL A 89 -7.56 10.87 5.87
N GLU A 90 -6.92 11.92 6.37
CA GLU A 90 -7.23 12.53 7.67
C GLU A 90 -7.81 13.92 7.43
N ASN A 91 -9.01 14.19 7.98
CA ASN A 91 -9.75 15.43 7.75
C ASN A 91 -9.91 15.79 6.25
N GLY A 92 -10.08 14.78 5.40
CA GLY A 92 -10.22 14.95 3.95
C GLY A 92 -8.92 15.30 3.21
N GLN A 93 -7.76 15.18 3.86
CA GLN A 93 -6.45 15.39 3.25
C GLN A 93 -5.66 14.08 3.18
N VAL A 94 -5.16 13.76 2.00
CA VAL A 94 -4.30 12.59 1.76
C VAL A 94 -2.97 12.80 2.47
N GLN A 95 -2.61 11.84 3.32
CA GLN A 95 -1.36 11.87 4.04
C GLN A 95 -0.21 11.33 3.16
N PRO A 96 1.01 11.89 3.29
CA PRO A 96 2.14 11.49 2.45
C PRO A 96 2.67 10.09 2.78
N GLY A 97 2.30 9.52 3.94
CA GLY A 97 2.67 8.17 4.33
C GLY A 97 2.04 7.13 3.41
N ILE A 98 2.86 6.22 2.89
CA ILE A 98 2.39 5.05 2.13
C ILE A 98 2.18 3.90 3.12
N GLU A 99 0.97 3.39 3.15
CA GLU A 99 0.56 2.22 3.90
C GLU A 99 0.46 1.00 2.97
N LYS A 100 0.44 -0.20 3.56
CA LYS A 100 0.27 -1.45 2.81
C LYS A 100 -1.14 -2.01 2.93
N ASP A 101 -1.75 -1.85 4.09
CA ASP A 101 -2.97 -2.56 4.46
C ASP A 101 -4.20 -1.68 4.34
N PHE A 102 -5.34 -2.31 4.10
CA PHE A 102 -6.61 -1.62 4.08
C PHE A 102 -7.11 -1.48 5.51
N VAL A 103 -7.08 -0.25 6.03
CA VAL A 103 -7.45 0.09 7.40
C VAL A 103 -8.29 1.36 7.39
N ILE A 104 -9.60 1.20 7.59
CA ILE A 104 -10.51 2.33 7.74
C ILE A 104 -11.36 2.18 8.98
N SER A 105 -11.75 3.29 9.57
CA SER A 105 -12.62 3.28 10.74
C SER A 105 -13.45 4.55 10.88
N LYS A 106 -14.53 4.42 11.64
CA LYS A 106 -15.43 5.50 11.99
C LYS A 106 -15.73 5.41 13.49
N SER A 107 -15.55 6.52 14.19
CA SER A 107 -15.99 6.67 15.58
C SER A 107 -16.72 8.01 15.76
N GLY A 108 -18.03 7.94 16.03
CA GLY A 108 -18.90 9.11 16.05
C GLY A 108 -18.89 9.84 14.70
N SER A 109 -18.41 11.08 14.70
CA SER A 109 -18.23 11.92 13.50
C SER A 109 -16.82 11.87 12.92
N THR A 110 -15.91 11.09 13.51
CA THR A 110 -14.51 11.01 13.09
C THR A 110 -14.35 9.85 12.11
N PHE A 111 -13.71 10.13 10.99
CA PHE A 111 -13.43 9.16 9.94
C PHE A 111 -11.92 9.04 9.75
N HIS A 112 -11.44 7.80 9.72
CA HIS A 112 -10.13 7.43 9.22
C HIS A 112 -10.36 6.73 7.90
N ASP A 113 -10.29 7.52 6.82
CA ASP A 113 -10.49 7.07 5.45
C ASP A 113 -9.13 6.66 4.86
N GLN A 114 -9.16 6.00 3.69
CA GLN A 114 -7.96 5.75 2.91
C GLN A 114 -8.18 6.08 1.44
N GLN A 115 -7.12 6.48 0.76
CA GLN A 115 -7.04 6.54 -0.68
C GLN A 115 -6.18 5.38 -1.18
N MET A 116 -6.68 4.65 -2.17
CA MET A 116 -5.93 3.59 -2.85
C MET A 116 -5.63 4.01 -4.28
N LYS A 117 -4.39 3.76 -4.71
CA LYS A 117 -3.88 4.18 -6.01
C LYS A 117 -3.33 2.99 -6.79
N PHE A 118 -3.80 2.84 -8.01
CA PHE A 118 -3.33 1.85 -8.97
C PHE A 118 -2.65 2.53 -10.15
N LYS A 119 -1.48 2.02 -10.53
CA LYS A 119 -0.84 2.32 -11.81
C LYS A 119 -1.30 1.29 -12.82
N VAL A 120 -1.96 1.73 -13.87
CA VAL A 120 -2.48 0.87 -14.95
C VAL A 120 -1.72 1.20 -16.23
N PRO A 121 -1.40 0.21 -17.08
CA PRO A 121 -0.78 0.51 -18.37
C PRO A 121 -1.69 1.36 -19.26
N SER A 122 -1.09 2.25 -20.05
CA SER A 122 -1.80 3.19 -20.93
C SER A 122 -2.63 2.54 -22.04
N TYR A 123 -2.36 1.27 -22.35
CA TYR A 123 -3.09 0.46 -23.32
C TYR A 123 -4.28 -0.32 -22.71
N ALA A 124 -4.56 -0.14 -21.42
CA ALA A 124 -5.72 -0.75 -20.80
C ALA A 124 -6.96 0.10 -21.12
N ASP A 125 -8.05 -0.54 -21.55
CA ASP A 125 -9.27 0.20 -21.94
C ASP A 125 -10.33 0.20 -20.84
N TYR A 126 -10.54 -0.96 -20.20
CA TYR A 126 -11.60 -1.14 -19.22
C TYR A 126 -11.09 -1.80 -17.94
N CYS A 127 -11.33 -1.13 -16.82
CA CYS A 127 -10.82 -1.50 -15.51
C CYS A 127 -11.98 -1.90 -14.59
N SER A 128 -11.87 -3.05 -13.95
CA SER A 128 -12.80 -3.51 -12.93
C SER A 128 -12.10 -3.61 -11.59
N LEU A 129 -12.67 -2.93 -10.60
CA LEU A 129 -12.21 -2.93 -9.23
C LEU A 129 -12.91 -4.07 -8.46
N GLY A 130 -12.12 -4.82 -7.71
CA GLY A 130 -12.62 -5.82 -6.78
C GLY A 130 -11.70 -5.97 -5.58
N TRP A 131 -12.07 -6.88 -4.70
CA TRP A 131 -11.21 -7.28 -3.59
C TRP A 131 -11.27 -8.80 -3.41
N SER A 132 -10.14 -9.36 -3.00
CA SER A 132 -9.96 -10.80 -2.79
C SER A 132 -9.53 -11.08 -1.37
N VAL A 133 -10.01 -12.19 -0.83
CA VAL A 133 -9.58 -12.71 0.47
C VAL A 133 -9.21 -14.18 0.34
N PRO A 134 -8.09 -14.61 0.94
CA PRO A 134 -7.66 -15.99 0.86
C PRO A 134 -8.45 -16.87 1.84
N ALA A 135 -8.09 -18.15 1.89
CA ALA A 135 -8.68 -19.10 2.81
C ALA A 135 -8.53 -18.65 4.28
N ALA A 136 -9.42 -19.13 5.15
CA ALA A 136 -9.54 -18.63 6.52
C ALA A 136 -8.26 -18.69 7.36
N HIS A 137 -7.35 -19.62 7.07
CA HIS A 137 -6.09 -19.81 7.79
C HIS A 137 -4.94 -18.93 7.25
N GLU A 138 -5.12 -18.26 6.11
CA GLU A 138 -4.11 -17.44 5.44
C GLU A 138 -4.42 -15.94 5.50
N ARG A 139 -5.65 -15.58 5.91
CA ARG A 139 -6.08 -14.18 5.98
C ARG A 139 -5.80 -13.56 7.34
N SER A 140 -5.40 -12.30 7.33
CA SER A 140 -5.47 -11.40 8.47
C SER A 140 -6.50 -10.32 8.16
N PHE A 141 -7.73 -10.55 8.61
CA PHE A 141 -8.88 -9.73 8.27
C PHE A 141 -9.83 -9.63 9.47
N THR A 142 -10.10 -8.42 9.92
CA THR A 142 -11.06 -8.13 11.00
C THR A 142 -12.07 -7.08 10.58
N VAL A 143 -13.33 -7.30 10.94
CA VAL A 143 -14.42 -6.33 10.83
C VAL A 143 -15.07 -6.20 12.20
N GLY A 144 -15.27 -4.97 12.66
CA GLY A 144 -16.01 -4.68 13.87
C GLY A 144 -17.02 -3.57 13.60
N GLY A 145 -18.25 -3.71 14.12
CA GLY A 145 -19.32 -2.75 13.87
C GLY A 145 -19.76 -2.73 12.40
N ASN A 146 -19.82 -1.54 11.80
CA ASN A 146 -20.15 -1.37 10.38
C ASN A 146 -19.01 -1.85 9.46
N GLY A 147 -19.34 -2.74 8.51
CA GLY A 147 -18.44 -3.29 7.50
C GLY A 147 -18.74 -2.82 6.07
N LYS A 148 -19.56 -1.78 5.87
CA LYS A 148 -19.88 -1.24 4.54
C LYS A 148 -18.97 -0.09 4.17
N VAL A 149 -18.44 -0.12 2.96
CA VAL A 149 -17.42 0.81 2.47
C VAL A 149 -17.93 1.47 1.20
N ASP A 150 -18.11 2.79 1.26
CA ASP A 150 -18.34 3.62 0.08
C ASP A 150 -17.03 3.78 -0.69
N ILE A 151 -17.12 3.62 -2.01
CA ILE A 151 -15.98 3.65 -2.92
C ILE A 151 -16.23 4.73 -3.96
N SER A 152 -15.34 5.71 -4.00
CA SER A 152 -15.46 6.87 -4.88
C SER A 152 -14.21 7.04 -5.73
N LEU A 153 -14.36 7.42 -6.99
CA LEU A 153 -13.26 7.85 -7.84
C LEU A 153 -12.86 9.27 -7.42
N VAL A 154 -11.56 9.52 -7.25
CA VAL A 154 -11.04 10.84 -6.92
C VAL A 154 -9.96 11.30 -7.89
N GLY A 155 -9.82 12.61 -8.05
CA GLY A 155 -8.73 13.23 -8.79
C GLY A 155 -7.40 13.13 -8.04
N GLN A 156 -6.31 13.55 -8.70
CA GLN A 156 -4.98 13.59 -8.07
C GLN A 156 -4.91 14.54 -6.86
N ASP A 157 -5.77 15.56 -6.83
CA ASP A 157 -5.92 16.51 -5.73
C ASP A 157 -6.88 16.00 -4.64
N GLY A 158 -7.37 14.76 -4.74
CA GLY A 158 -8.33 14.15 -3.81
C GLY A 158 -9.77 14.63 -4.00
N THR A 159 -10.07 15.44 -5.02
CA THR A 159 -11.44 15.87 -5.30
C THR A 159 -12.30 14.71 -5.77
N LEU A 160 -13.56 14.68 -5.31
CA LEU A 160 -14.52 13.67 -5.73
C LEU A 160 -14.83 13.82 -7.23
N VAL A 161 -14.61 12.75 -7.99
CA VAL A 161 -14.98 12.67 -9.41
C VAL A 161 -16.31 11.95 -9.57
N ASP A 162 -16.45 10.77 -8.97
CA ASP A 162 -17.67 9.95 -9.06
C ASP A 162 -17.84 9.00 -7.86
N HIS A 163 -19.07 8.59 -7.58
CA HIS A 163 -19.38 7.55 -6.60
C HIS A 163 -19.59 6.23 -7.32
N LEU A 164 -18.67 5.28 -7.16
CA LEU A 164 -18.62 4.08 -8.00
C LEU A 164 -19.38 2.89 -7.43
N GLY A 165 -19.61 2.85 -6.12
CA GLY A 165 -20.34 1.76 -5.48
C GLY A 165 -19.93 1.52 -4.04
N MET A 166 -20.19 0.29 -3.57
CA MET A 166 -19.99 -0.10 -2.18
C MET A 166 -19.34 -1.49 -2.09
N GLY A 167 -18.38 -1.65 -1.19
CA GLY A 167 -17.87 -2.94 -0.73
C GLY A 167 -18.56 -3.34 0.57
N ASN A 168 -19.05 -4.58 0.66
CA ASN A 168 -19.67 -5.09 1.88
C ASN A 168 -18.80 -6.18 2.52
N PHE A 169 -18.34 -5.92 3.74
CA PHE A 169 -17.48 -6.78 4.53
C PHE A 169 -18.18 -7.34 5.79
N GLU A 170 -19.48 -7.13 5.96
CA GLU A 170 -20.22 -7.49 7.19
C GLU A 170 -20.33 -9.01 7.45
N SER A 171 -20.10 -9.85 6.43
CA SER A 171 -20.14 -11.31 6.58
C SER A 171 -18.84 -11.90 7.15
N TRP A 172 -17.88 -11.07 7.57
CA TRP A 172 -16.60 -11.49 8.11
C TRP A 172 -16.58 -11.40 9.65
N PRO A 173 -15.94 -12.37 10.34
CA PRO A 173 -15.06 -13.42 9.81
C PRO A 173 -15.75 -14.73 9.36
N ASP A 174 -17.08 -14.81 9.44
CA ASP A 174 -17.85 -16.06 9.32
C ASP A 174 -17.86 -16.69 7.91
N SER A 175 -17.60 -15.91 6.87
CA SER A 175 -17.50 -16.43 5.50
C SER A 175 -16.35 -17.46 5.36
N LYS A 176 -16.58 -18.55 4.63
CA LYS A 176 -15.65 -19.69 4.52
C LYS A 176 -15.07 -19.80 3.12
N GLY A 177 -13.76 -20.07 3.02
CA GLY A 177 -13.07 -20.23 1.74
C GLY A 177 -12.51 -18.92 1.19
N ALA A 178 -11.76 -19.03 0.10
CA ALA A 178 -11.27 -17.90 -0.67
C ALA A 178 -12.38 -17.39 -1.61
N HIS A 179 -12.51 -16.08 -1.73
CA HIS A 179 -13.54 -15.44 -2.55
C HIS A 179 -13.02 -14.15 -3.17
N ASP A 180 -13.51 -13.88 -4.37
CA ASP A 180 -13.33 -12.62 -5.08
C ASP A 180 -14.67 -11.87 -5.11
N HIS A 181 -14.60 -10.57 -4.86
CA HIS A 181 -15.76 -9.68 -4.83
C HIS A 181 -15.56 -8.58 -5.86
N SER A 182 -16.36 -8.60 -6.92
CA SER A 182 -16.45 -7.46 -7.84
C SER A 182 -17.19 -6.32 -7.16
N VAL A 183 -16.68 -5.10 -7.32
CA VAL A 183 -17.34 -3.89 -6.83
C VAL A 183 -17.95 -3.12 -7.98
N THR A 184 -17.09 -2.67 -8.90
CA THR A 184 -17.48 -1.70 -9.93
C THR A 184 -16.51 -1.76 -11.10
N SER A 185 -16.79 -0.98 -12.12
CA SER A 185 -15.93 -0.87 -13.30
C SER A 185 -16.02 0.51 -13.93
N THR A 186 -14.91 0.93 -14.51
CA THR A 186 -14.70 2.29 -15.02
C THR A 186 -13.74 2.24 -16.21
N PRO A 187 -13.79 3.21 -17.16
CA PRO A 187 -12.72 3.37 -18.13
C PRO A 187 -11.35 3.43 -17.44
N CYS A 188 -10.38 2.71 -17.97
CA CYS A 188 -9.03 2.76 -17.41
C CYS A 188 -8.40 4.14 -17.63
N GLN A 189 -7.52 4.51 -16.70
CA GLN A 189 -6.59 5.62 -16.80
C GLN A 189 -5.24 5.11 -16.33
N GLU A 190 -4.13 5.73 -16.75
CA GLU A 190 -2.79 5.33 -16.28
C GLU A 190 -2.66 5.34 -14.76
N GLU A 191 -3.47 6.16 -14.11
CA GLU A 191 -3.59 6.23 -12.66
C GLU A 191 -5.06 6.22 -12.24
N LEU A 192 -5.45 5.21 -11.46
CA LEU A 192 -6.76 5.14 -10.84
C LEU A 192 -6.62 5.41 -9.35
N ASN A 193 -7.29 6.46 -8.88
CA ASN A 193 -7.32 6.85 -7.47
C ASN A 193 -8.73 6.67 -6.92
N PHE A 194 -8.85 5.87 -5.86
CA PHE A 194 -10.13 5.63 -5.22
C PHE A 194 -10.07 6.03 -3.75
N LYS A 195 -11.08 6.75 -3.29
CA LYS A 195 -11.31 6.99 -1.87
C LYS A 195 -12.21 5.88 -1.30
N LEU A 196 -11.79 5.35 -0.16
CA LEU A 196 -12.48 4.36 0.65
C LEU A 196 -12.93 5.01 1.96
N SER A 197 -14.23 4.99 2.22
CA SER A 197 -14.83 5.52 3.45
C SER A 197 -15.84 4.52 4.00
N LEU A 198 -15.96 4.38 5.32
CA LEU A 198 -17.09 3.63 5.87
C LEU A 198 -18.40 4.35 5.58
N ASP A 199 -19.48 3.59 5.34
CA ASP A 199 -20.81 4.15 5.08
C ASP A 199 -21.17 5.16 6.18
N HIS A 200 -21.33 6.42 5.75
CA HIS A 200 -21.57 7.56 6.62
C HIS A 200 -22.90 7.45 7.39
N LYS A 201 -23.86 6.66 6.88
CA LYS A 201 -25.15 6.42 7.52
C LYS A 201 -25.10 5.26 8.51
N GLY A 202 -24.01 4.50 8.52
CA GLY A 202 -23.82 3.36 9.41
C GLY A 202 -23.42 3.76 10.84
N ILE A 203 -23.51 2.76 11.72
CA ILE A 203 -22.93 2.84 13.07
C ILE A 203 -21.40 2.90 12.98
N ASP A 204 -20.75 3.11 14.12
CA ASP A 204 -19.29 3.04 14.23
C ASP A 204 -18.79 1.68 13.76
N GLY A 205 -17.59 1.68 13.19
CA GLY A 205 -17.05 0.49 12.57
C GLY A 205 -15.56 0.60 12.28
N ARG A 206 -14.97 -0.55 12.00
CA ARG A 206 -13.57 -0.66 11.62
C ARG A 206 -13.38 -1.87 10.73
N ILE A 207 -12.58 -1.69 9.70
CA ILE A 207 -12.11 -2.75 8.84
C ILE A 207 -10.58 -2.72 8.86
N LEU A 208 -9.97 -3.90 8.99
CA LEU A 208 -8.54 -4.12 8.77
C LEU A 208 -8.39 -5.35 7.90
N LEU A 209 -7.82 -5.20 6.71
CA LEU A 209 -7.47 -6.28 5.80
C LEU A 209 -6.00 -6.15 5.43
N VAL A 210 -5.21 -7.18 5.79
CA VAL A 210 -3.81 -7.27 5.38
C VAL A 210 -3.73 -7.64 3.91
N GLN A 211 -3.05 -6.82 3.13
CA GLN A 211 -2.95 -6.97 1.68
C GLN A 211 -1.59 -7.55 1.28
N ASN A 212 -1.51 -8.26 0.16
CA ASN A 212 -0.26 -8.71 -0.42
C ASN A 212 -0.40 -8.82 -1.94
N SER A 213 0.56 -9.46 -2.62
CA SER A 213 0.54 -9.60 -4.08
C SER A 213 -0.65 -10.41 -4.63
N ASN A 214 -1.41 -11.10 -3.78
CA ASN A 214 -2.50 -12.00 -4.14
C ASN A 214 -3.78 -11.76 -3.32
N THR A 215 -3.81 -10.80 -2.39
CA THR A 215 -4.94 -10.57 -1.47
C THR A 215 -5.16 -9.09 -1.23
N GLY A 216 -6.40 -8.69 -0.98
CA GLY A 216 -6.79 -7.29 -0.82
C GLY A 216 -7.47 -6.72 -2.06
N TRP A 217 -7.45 -5.40 -2.17
CA TRP A 217 -7.97 -4.68 -3.33
C TRP A 217 -7.16 -5.01 -4.58
N TYR A 218 -7.87 -5.17 -5.70
CA TYR A 218 -7.26 -5.39 -7.00
C TYR A 218 -8.01 -4.64 -8.10
N VAL A 219 -7.26 -4.30 -9.15
CA VAL A 219 -7.82 -3.88 -10.44
C VAL A 219 -7.57 -4.98 -11.45
N THR A 220 -8.59 -5.33 -12.22
CA THR A 220 -8.43 -6.13 -13.43
C THR A 220 -8.65 -5.28 -14.65
N TYR A 221 -7.88 -5.53 -15.71
CA TYR A 221 -8.08 -4.84 -16.97
C TYR A 221 -7.95 -5.80 -18.14
N ASN A 222 -8.62 -5.44 -19.22
CA ASN A 222 -8.48 -6.11 -20.51
C ASN A 222 -7.54 -5.28 -21.40
N VAL A 223 -6.84 -5.99 -22.29
CA VAL A 223 -6.09 -5.35 -23.38
C VAL A 223 -6.89 -5.53 -24.66
N THR A 224 -7.24 -4.42 -25.30
CA THR A 224 -7.79 -4.46 -26.66
C THR A 224 -6.65 -4.08 -27.61
N CYS A 225 -6.16 -5.08 -28.33
CA CYS A 225 -5.45 -4.90 -29.58
C CYS A 225 -6.32 -5.54 -30.67
#